data_AF-A0A2M9P5E1-F1
#
_entry.id   AF-A0A2M9P5E1-F1
#
_cell.length_a   1.000
_cell.length_b   1.000
_cell.length_c   1.000
_cell.angle_alpha   90.00
_cell.angle_beta   90.00
_cell.angle_gamma   90.00
#
_symmetry.space_group_name_H-M   'P 1'
#
loop_
_entity.id
_entity.type
_entity.pdbx_description
1 polymer ?
#
loop_
_entity_poly.entity_id
_entity_poly.type
_entity_poly.pdbx_seq_one_letter_code
_entity_poly.pdbx_strand_id
1 'polypeptide(L)'
;VKALGMSGISKSQVSRLCAEIDERVTAFLDRPPDRPLEGDWPYLWIDATYLKVRQNGRIVSVAVIVAVGVNTDGRREVLGMDIGPSEAEPFWTAFLRKLAR
;
A
#
# COMPACT_ATOMS: atom_id res chain seq x y z
N VAL A 1 -12.87 15.17 -13.28
CA VAL A 1 -13.19 14.57 -14.59
C VAL A 1 -13.33 15.64 -15.67
N LYS A 2 -14.27 16.61 -15.55
CA LYS A 2 -14.36 17.76 -16.49
C LYS A 2 -13.07 18.59 -16.58
N ALA A 3 -12.35 18.73 -15.45
CA ALA A 3 -11.04 19.39 -15.38
C ALA A 3 -9.89 18.64 -16.09
N LEU A 4 -10.09 17.36 -16.44
CA LEU A 4 -9.15 16.53 -17.22
C LEU A 4 -9.60 16.38 -18.68
N GLY A 5 -10.54 17.23 -19.16
CA GLY A 5 -11.07 17.18 -20.53
C GLY A 5 -12.03 16.02 -20.83
N MET A 6 -12.33 15.17 -19.84
CA MET A 6 -13.26 14.05 -19.99
C MET A 6 -14.68 14.48 -19.62
N SER A 7 -15.62 14.39 -20.57
CA SER A 7 -17.06 14.54 -20.34
C SER A 7 -17.73 13.16 -20.26
N GLY A 8 -18.61 12.94 -19.26
CA GLY A 8 -19.47 11.77 -19.21
C GLY A 8 -19.09 10.66 -18.22
N ILE A 9 -17.92 10.71 -17.57
CA ILE A 9 -17.56 9.73 -16.52
C ILE A 9 -18.06 10.21 -15.16
N SER A 10 -18.94 9.42 -14.53
CA SER A 10 -19.49 9.71 -13.20
C SER A 10 -18.52 9.35 -12.07
N LYS A 11 -18.74 9.89 -10.86
CA LYS A 11 -17.97 9.52 -9.66
C LYS A 11 -18.02 8.01 -9.39
N SER A 12 -19.20 7.40 -9.53
CA SER A 12 -19.38 5.96 -9.34
C SER A 12 -18.68 5.12 -10.41
N GLN A 13 -18.59 5.62 -11.64
CA GLN A 13 -17.82 4.96 -12.69
C GLN A 13 -16.32 4.99 -12.39
N VAL A 14 -15.77 6.11 -11.89
CA VAL A 14 -14.37 6.17 -11.44
C VAL A 14 -14.13 5.17 -10.31
N SER A 15 -14.97 5.15 -9.27
CA SER A 15 -14.80 4.21 -8.14
C SER A 15 -14.82 2.74 -8.57
N ARG A 16 -15.71 2.38 -9.51
CA ARG A 16 -15.78 1.03 -10.05
C ARG A 16 -14.53 0.64 -10.85
N LEU A 17 -14.00 1.55 -11.67
CA LEU A 17 -12.75 1.30 -12.40
C LEU A 17 -11.55 1.16 -11.44
N CYS A 18 -11.53 1.94 -10.35
CA CYS A 18 -10.50 1.77 -9.32
C CYS A 18 -10.58 0.39 -8.65
N ALA A 19 -11.79 -0.15 -8.43
CA ALA A 19 -11.96 -1.48 -7.84
C ALA A 19 -11.40 -2.61 -8.73
N GLU A 20 -11.29 -2.41 -10.04
CA GLU A 20 -10.62 -3.38 -10.94
C GLU A 20 -9.11 -3.50 -10.66
N ILE A 21 -8.52 -2.51 -9.99
CA ILE A 21 -7.10 -2.49 -9.62
C ILE A 21 -6.87 -3.21 -8.29
N ASP A 22 -7.93 -3.41 -7.47
CA ASP A 22 -7.82 -4.01 -6.13
C ASP A 22 -7.23 -5.42 -6.15
N GLU A 23 -7.49 -6.21 -7.20
CA GLU A 23 -6.89 -7.53 -7.37
C GLU A 23 -5.36 -7.44 -7.48
N ARG A 24 -4.87 -6.48 -8.28
CA ARG A 24 -3.42 -6.26 -8.47
C ARG A 24 -2.77 -5.72 -7.21
N VAL A 25 -3.46 -4.82 -6.50
CA VAL A 25 -2.98 -4.27 -5.23
C VAL A 25 -2.90 -5.38 -4.19
N THR A 26 -3.95 -6.20 -4.05
CA THR A 26 -3.96 -7.34 -3.13
C THR A 26 -2.82 -8.30 -3.44
N ALA A 27 -2.64 -8.69 -4.70
CA ALA A 27 -1.54 -9.56 -5.11
C ALA A 27 -0.15 -8.99 -4.79
N PHE A 28 0.04 -7.67 -4.92
CA PHE A 28 1.27 -6.98 -4.53
C PHE A 28 1.48 -6.95 -3.00
N LEU A 29 0.43 -6.63 -2.24
CA LEU A 29 0.52 -6.47 -0.78
C LEU A 29 0.65 -7.80 -0.05
N ASP A 30 -0.05 -8.83 -0.52
CA ASP A 30 -0.06 -10.16 0.10
C ASP A 30 1.11 -11.02 -0.34
N ARG A 31 1.67 -10.72 -1.52
CA ARG A 31 2.87 -11.35 -2.09
C ARG A 31 2.80 -12.88 -1.99
N PRO A 32 2.11 -13.55 -2.95
CA PRO A 32 1.87 -14.99 -2.85
C PRO A 32 3.20 -15.78 -2.82
N PRO A 33 3.21 -17.00 -2.25
CA PRO A 33 4.44 -17.74 -1.95
C PRO A 33 5.33 -18.04 -3.16
N ASP A 34 4.74 -18.05 -4.36
CA ASP A 34 5.41 -18.24 -5.64
C ASP A 34 6.04 -16.95 -6.21
N ARG A 35 5.87 -15.81 -5.53
CA ARG A 35 6.40 -14.51 -5.94
C ARG A 35 6.96 -13.71 -4.75
N PRO A 36 8.06 -14.18 -4.11
CA PRO A 36 8.70 -13.47 -2.99
C PRO A 36 9.34 -12.14 -3.44
N LEU A 37 9.90 -11.39 -2.50
CA LEU A 37 10.72 -10.23 -2.83
C LEU A 37 12.04 -10.68 -3.44
N GLU A 38 12.19 -10.50 -4.75
CA GLU A 38 13.38 -10.89 -5.50
C GLU A 38 14.48 -9.81 -5.43
N GLY A 39 15.72 -10.27 -5.49
CA GLY A 39 16.91 -9.42 -5.58
C GLY A 39 17.41 -8.85 -4.26
N ASP A 40 18.53 -8.15 -4.34
CA ASP A 40 19.17 -7.49 -3.20
C ASP A 40 18.68 -6.05 -3.06
N TRP A 41 18.35 -5.68 -1.83
CA TRP A 41 17.84 -4.36 -1.45
C TRP A 41 18.79 -3.69 -0.45
N PRO A 42 19.92 -3.13 -0.91
CA PRO A 42 20.97 -2.57 -0.04
C PRO A 42 20.49 -1.46 0.90
N TYR A 43 19.42 -0.76 0.55
CA TYR A 43 18.82 0.26 1.40
C TYR A 43 17.31 0.06 1.51
N LEU A 44 16.80 0.25 2.73
CA LEU A 44 15.40 0.14 3.08
C LEU A 44 15.01 1.33 3.97
N TRP A 45 13.98 2.05 3.56
CA TRP A 45 13.29 3.04 4.40
C TRP A 45 11.90 2.50 4.72
N ILE A 46 11.50 2.68 5.96
CA ILE A 46 10.17 2.33 6.41
C ILE A 46 9.66 3.49 7.24
N ASP A 47 8.44 3.92 6.93
CA ASP A 47 7.81 5.05 7.59
C ASP A 47 6.31 4.79 7.75
N ALA A 48 5.70 5.52 8.68
CA ALA A 48 4.28 5.49 8.93
C ALA A 48 3.67 6.88 8.75
N THR A 49 2.51 6.94 8.11
CA THR A 49 1.71 8.16 8.01
C THR A 49 0.29 7.92 8.46
N TYR A 50 -0.36 8.94 9.01
CA TYR A 50 -1.73 8.82 9.51
C TYR A 50 -2.74 9.34 8.50
N LEU A 51 -3.70 8.49 8.14
CA LEU A 51 -4.83 8.86 7.31
C LEU A 51 -6.13 8.86 8.10
N LYS A 52 -7.03 9.79 7.79
CA LYS A 52 -8.40 9.80 8.31
C LYS A 52 -9.29 8.94 7.42
N VAL A 53 -9.83 7.86 7.98
CA VAL A 53 -10.69 6.92 7.26
C VAL A 53 -12.03 6.77 7.96
N ARG A 54 -13.07 6.42 7.20
CA ARG A 54 -14.38 6.11 7.76
C ARG A 54 -14.47 4.62 8.06
N GLN A 55 -14.66 4.27 9.33
CA GLN A 55 -14.89 2.91 9.79
C GLN A 55 -16.09 2.90 10.74
N ASN A 56 -17.02 1.97 10.55
CA ASN A 56 -18.21 1.81 11.40
C ASN A 56 -18.97 3.12 11.68
N GLY A 57 -19.11 3.96 10.65
CA GLY A 57 -19.81 5.25 10.75
C GLY A 57 -19.03 6.39 11.42
N ARG A 58 -17.78 6.18 11.84
CA ARG A 58 -16.93 7.22 12.47
C ARG A 58 -15.66 7.48 11.66
N ILE A 59 -15.13 8.69 11.78
CA ILE A 59 -13.81 9.03 11.23
C ILE A 59 -12.74 8.71 12.27
N VAL A 60 -11.82 7.83 11.92
CA VAL A 60 -10.71 7.40 12.78
C VAL A 60 -9.37 7.68 12.10
N SER A 61 -8.32 7.87 12.89
CA SER A 61 -6.93 7.88 12.40
C SER A 61 -6.46 6.44 12.28
N VAL A 62 -5.93 6.04 11.13
CA VAL A 62 -5.22 4.77 10.95
C VAL A 62 -3.78 5.05 10.54
N ALA A 63 -2.85 4.22 10.99
CA ALA A 63 -1.47 4.25 10.57
C ALA A 63 -1.34 3.47 9.26
N VAL A 64 -0.72 4.08 8.25
CA VAL A 64 -0.34 3.46 6.99
C VAL A 64 1.17 3.33 6.99
N ILE A 65 1.67 2.11 7.05
CA ILE A 65 3.09 1.80 6.98
C ILE A 65 3.46 1.56 5.53
N VAL A 66 4.58 2.12 5.07
CA VAL A 66 5.12 1.90 3.73
C VAL A 66 6.60 1.54 3.81
N ALA A 67 7.00 0.48 3.11
CA ALA A 67 8.40 0.14 2.89
C ALA A 67 8.84 0.55 1.48
N VAL A 68 9.95 1.27 1.39
CA VAL A 68 10.59 1.68 0.14
C VAL A 68 12.03 1.19 0.13
N GLY A 69 12.40 0.39 -0.86
CA GLY A 69 13.76 -0.10 -1.04
C GLY A 69 14.46 0.55 -2.21
N VAL A 70 15.80 0.50 -2.20
CA VAL A 70 16.62 0.74 -3.39
C VAL A 70 17.22 -0.58 -3.84
N ASN A 71 17.00 -0.94 -5.11
CA ASN A 71 17.60 -2.13 -5.70
C ASN A 71 19.06 -1.88 -6.14
N THR A 72 19.72 -2.93 -6.63
CA THR A 72 21.11 -2.87 -7.11
C THR A 72 21.33 -1.93 -8.30
N ASP A 73 20.27 -1.62 -9.06
CA ASP A 73 20.31 -0.63 -10.14
C ASP A 73 20.16 0.82 -9.63
N GLY A 74 20.06 1.02 -8.31
CA GLY A 74 19.88 2.33 -7.70
C GLY A 74 18.45 2.88 -7.81
N ARG A 75 17.46 2.05 -8.20
CA ARG A 75 16.06 2.46 -8.35
C ARG A 75 15.29 2.29 -7.05
N ARG A 76 14.49 3.31 -6.71
CA ARG A 76 13.58 3.30 -5.56
C ARG A 76 12.26 2.67 -5.93
N GLU A 77 11.81 1.70 -5.14
CA GLU A 77 10.57 0.98 -5.36
C GLU A 77 9.82 0.78 -4.04
N VAL A 78 8.48 0.85 -4.08
CA VAL A 78 7.64 0.47 -2.94
C VAL A 78 7.64 -1.06 -2.87
N LEU A 79 7.99 -1.60 -1.70
CA LEU A 79 8.11 -3.04 -1.49
C LEU A 79 6.93 -3.64 -0.75
N GLY A 80 6.21 -2.83 0.01
CA GLY A 80 5.04 -3.25 0.76
C GLY A 80 4.36 -2.09 1.48
N MET A 81 3.11 -2.30 1.84
CA MET A 81 2.31 -1.38 2.65
C MET A 81 1.37 -2.18 3.55
N ASP A 82 1.05 -1.66 4.72
CA ASP A 82 -0.02 -2.19 5.56
C ASP A 82 -0.75 -1.08 6.31
N ILE A 83 -1.98 -1.36 6.75
CA ILE A 83 -2.84 -0.41 7.45
C ILE A 83 -3.25 -0.99 8.80
N GLY A 84 -3.00 -0.24 9.87
CA GLY A 84 -3.25 -0.67 11.24
C GLY A 84 -3.80 0.44 12.14
N PRO A 85 -4.22 0.08 13.37
CA PRO A 85 -4.77 1.04 14.32
C PRO A 85 -3.72 1.99 14.91
N SER A 86 -2.45 1.58 14.96
CA SER A 86 -1.34 2.36 15.54
C SER A 86 0.01 1.81 15.10
N GLU A 87 1.09 2.53 15.41
CA GLU A 87 2.50 2.14 15.19
C GLU A 87 3.05 1.24 16.32
N ALA A 88 2.20 0.38 16.89
CA ALA A 88 2.63 -0.50 17.98
C ALA A 88 3.61 -1.57 17.48
N GLU A 89 4.52 -2.02 18.36
CA GLU A 89 5.50 -3.08 18.08
C GLU A 89 4.90 -4.33 17.40
N PRO A 90 3.72 -4.85 17.80
CA PRO A 90 3.14 -6.02 17.13
C PRO A 90 2.80 -5.75 15.67
N PHE A 91 2.40 -4.52 15.32
CA PHE A 91 2.07 -4.15 13.94
C PHE A 91 3.33 -4.04 13.09
N TRP A 92 4.38 -3.40 13.59
CA TRP A 92 5.70 -3.38 12.94
C TRP A 92 6.26 -4.79 12.72
N THR A 93 6.16 -5.64 13.74
CA THR A 93 6.63 -7.03 13.68
C THR A 93 5.87 -7.83 12.62
N ALA A 94 4.54 -7.70 12.58
CA ALA A 94 3.72 -8.40 11.59
C ALA A 94 4.05 -7.92 10.17
N PHE A 95 4.17 -6.60 9.96
CA PHE A 95 4.52 -6.01 8.67
C PHE A 95 5.90 -6.49 8.18
N LEU A 96 6.94 -6.41 9.02
CA LEU A 96 8.29 -6.84 8.64
C LEU A 96 8.37 -8.34 8.34
N ARG A 97 7.64 -9.16 9.10
CA ARG A 97 7.52 -10.61 8.83
C ARG A 97 6.79 -10.89 7.53
N LYS A 98 5.82 -10.07 7.15
CA LYS A 98 5.13 -10.17 5.86
C LYS A 98 6.05 -9.75 4.71
N LEU A 99 6.82 -8.68 4.91
CA LEU A 99 7.73 -8.12 3.91
C LEU A 99 8.92 -9.04 3.59
N ALA A 100 9.44 -9.75 4.59
CA ALA A 100 10.60 -10.64 4.46
C ALA A 100 10.25 -12.06 3.90
N ARG A 101 8.99 -12.31 3.55
CA ARG A 101 8.55 -13.61 2.99
C ARG A 101 8.77 -13.71 1.49
#